data_AF-A0A0F0GFP2-F1
#
_entry.id   AF-A0A0F0GFP2-F1
#
_cell.length_a   1.000
_cell.length_b   1.000
_cell.length_c   1.000
_cell.angle_alpha   90.00
_cell.angle_beta   90.00
_cell.angle_gamma   90.00
#
_symmetry.space_group_name_H-M   'P 1'
#
loop_
_entity.id
_entity.type
_entity.pdbx_description
1 polymer ?
#
loop_
_entity_poly.entity_id
_entity_poly.type
_entity_poly.pdbx_seq_one_letter_code
_entity_poly.pdbx_strand_id
1 'polypeptide(L)'
;QRYVAAAEVGAGSRWMYRMALARWAWLVVERGVQVGRERRRGRPQVVAVALLDRPEGAAGLADAPARRAAGGDPRTLNRELSILRGAVAWWRTQGWLRADPMAGL
;
A
#
# COMPACT_ATOMS: atom_id res chain seq x y z
N GLN A 1 -4.82 8.89 2.49
CA GLN A 1 -6.00 9.79 2.34
C GLN A 1 -5.74 10.90 1.33
N ARG A 2 -4.61 11.62 1.43
CA ARG A 2 -4.24 12.70 0.47
C ARG A 2 -4.22 12.25 -1.00
N TYR A 3 -3.62 11.10 -1.32
CA TYR A 3 -3.66 10.53 -2.67
C TYR A 3 -5.10 10.26 -3.18
N VAL A 4 -5.97 9.65 -2.38
CA VAL A 4 -7.35 9.33 -2.81
C VAL A 4 -8.17 10.59 -3.10
N ALA A 5 -7.88 11.69 -2.41
CA ALA A 5 -8.48 12.99 -2.70
C ALA A 5 -7.91 13.59 -4.00
N ALA A 6 -6.61 13.42 -4.25
CA ALA A 6 -5.94 13.92 -5.45
C ALA A 6 -6.20 13.08 -6.72
N ALA A 7 -6.59 11.80 -6.58
CA ALA A 7 -6.80 10.89 -7.70
C ALA A 7 -8.10 11.14 -8.51
N GLU A 8 -8.89 12.17 -8.14
CA GLU A 8 -10.15 12.56 -8.80
C GLU A 8 -11.13 11.40 -9.07
N VAL A 9 -11.11 10.36 -8.26
CA VAL A 9 -11.96 9.17 -8.46
C VAL A 9 -13.39 9.41 -7.97
N GLY A 10 -14.35 8.91 -8.75
CA GLY A 10 -15.77 8.93 -8.41
C GLY A 10 -16.07 8.31 -7.04
N ALA A 11 -17.16 8.73 -6.39
CA ALA A 11 -17.51 8.35 -5.01
C ALA A 11 -17.53 6.83 -4.77
N GLY A 12 -18.07 6.05 -5.72
CA GLY A 12 -18.10 4.58 -5.63
C GLY A 12 -16.71 3.92 -5.66
N SER A 13 -15.74 4.55 -6.34
CA SER A 13 -14.38 4.02 -6.46
C SER A 13 -13.48 4.43 -5.30
N ARG A 14 -13.80 5.51 -4.58
CA ARG A 14 -13.01 5.98 -3.40
C ARG A 14 -12.90 4.92 -2.32
N TRP A 15 -13.97 4.18 -2.04
CA TRP A 15 -13.95 3.11 -1.05
C TRP A 15 -12.95 2.02 -1.43
N MET A 16 -12.94 1.59 -2.70
CA MET A 16 -12.01 0.58 -3.19
C MET A 16 -10.55 1.04 -3.11
N TYR A 17 -10.27 2.31 -3.46
CA TYR A 17 -8.93 2.88 -3.32
C TYR A 17 -8.46 2.88 -1.86
N ARG A 18 -9.33 3.27 -0.93
CA ARG A 18 -9.03 3.25 0.51
C ARG A 18 -8.81 1.82 1.01
N MET A 19 -9.64 0.87 0.59
CA MET A 19 -9.56 -0.53 0.99
C MET A 19 -8.30 -1.21 0.44
N ALA A 20 -7.97 -0.98 -0.83
CA ALA A 20 -6.73 -1.47 -1.44
C ALA A 20 -5.49 -0.93 -0.71
N LEU A 21 -5.41 0.38 -0.48
CA LEU A 21 -4.26 0.99 0.21
C LEU A 21 -4.14 0.53 1.66
N ALA A 22 -5.25 0.40 2.38
CA ALA A 22 -5.24 -0.13 3.74
C ALA A 22 -4.76 -1.59 3.78
N ARG A 23 -5.16 -2.42 2.80
CA ARG A 23 -4.71 -3.80 2.69
C ARG A 23 -3.20 -3.89 2.44
N TRP A 24 -2.68 -3.11 1.49
CA TRP A 24 -1.24 -3.09 1.20
C TRP A 24 -0.41 -2.55 2.36
N ALA A 25 -0.92 -1.54 3.07
CA ALA A 25 -0.30 -1.05 4.30
C ALA A 25 -0.13 -2.17 5.35
N TRP A 26 -1.13 -3.03 5.52
CA TRP A 26 -1.02 -4.20 6.42
C TRP A 26 0.01 -5.23 5.92
N LEU A 27 -0.03 -5.59 4.64
CA LEU A 27 0.88 -6.60 4.07
C LEU A 27 2.36 -6.18 4.18
N VAL A 28 2.66 -4.89 4.03
CA VAL A 28 4.02 -4.35 4.20
C VAL A 28 4.42 -4.31 5.68
N VAL A 29 3.53 -3.89 6.59
CA VAL A 29 3.81 -3.83 8.04
C VAL A 29 3.97 -5.23 8.67
N GLU A 30 3.22 -6.22 8.20
CA GLU A 30 3.35 -7.61 8.67
C GLU A 30 4.75 -8.20 8.40
N ARG A 31 5.50 -7.69 7.41
CA ARG A 31 6.89 -8.07 7.13
C ARG A 31 7.92 -7.20 7.88
N GLY A 32 7.56 -5.99 8.31
CA GLY A 32 8.46 -5.04 8.99
C GLY A 32 8.43 -5.06 10.52
N VAL A 33 7.55 -5.86 11.14
CA VAL A 33 7.36 -6.07 12.59
C VAL A 33 7.52 -4.83 13.50
N GLN A 34 6.38 -4.30 13.95
CA GLN A 34 6.19 -3.90 15.35
C GLN A 34 5.08 -4.77 15.95
N VAL A 35 5.46 -5.80 16.71
CA VAL A 35 4.58 -6.53 17.63
C VAL A 35 4.30 -5.59 18.81
N GLY A 36 3.04 -5.22 19.01
CA GLY A 36 2.64 -4.42 20.16
C GLY A 36 1.12 -4.33 20.30
N ARG A 37 0.64 -4.18 21.54
CA ARG A 37 -0.77 -4.12 21.98
C ARG A 37 -1.73 -3.23 21.16
N GLU A 38 -1.24 -2.41 20.25
CA GLU A 38 -2.02 -1.50 19.40
C GLU A 38 -2.97 -2.21 18.43
N ARG A 39 -2.74 -3.50 18.10
CA ARG A 39 -3.64 -4.29 17.24
C ARG A 39 -5.07 -4.35 17.77
N ARG A 40 -5.29 -4.15 19.07
CA ARG A 40 -6.62 -4.32 19.69
C ARG A 40 -7.48 -3.05 19.72
N ARG A 41 -6.94 -1.86 19.37
CA ARG A 41 -7.68 -0.57 19.39
C ARG A 41 -7.24 0.47 18.33
N GLY A 42 -6.32 0.16 17.42
CA GLY A 42 -5.73 1.13 16.50
C GLY A 42 -6.57 1.42 15.24
N ARG A 43 -6.87 2.70 15.01
CA ARG A 43 -7.32 3.25 13.71
C ARG A 43 -6.41 2.75 12.55
N PRO A 44 -6.90 2.71 11.29
CA PRO A 44 -6.09 2.29 10.15
C PRO A 44 -4.71 2.96 10.19
N GLN A 45 -3.68 2.14 10.34
CA GLN A 45 -2.33 2.61 10.64
C GLN A 45 -1.90 3.55 9.51
N VAL A 46 -1.53 4.77 9.89
CA VAL A 46 -0.82 5.67 8.99
C VAL A 46 0.57 5.09 8.85
N VAL A 47 0.73 4.14 7.92
CA VAL A 47 2.06 3.68 7.53
C VAL A 47 2.79 4.90 7.03
N ALA A 48 3.86 5.27 7.72
CA ALA A 48 4.72 6.35 7.27
C ALA A 48 5.24 5.93 5.89
N VAL A 49 4.89 6.70 4.85
CA VAL A 49 5.24 6.40 3.46
C VAL A 49 6.75 6.18 3.31
N ALA A 50 7.56 6.91 4.10
CA ALA A 50 9.01 6.75 4.20
C ALA A 50 9.50 5.34 4.62
N LEU A 51 8.64 4.46 5.16
CA LEU A 51 9.00 3.07 5.43
C LEU A 51 9.18 2.26 4.14
N LEU A 52 8.53 2.66 3.05
CA LEU A 52 8.68 2.02 1.75
C LEU A 52 10.05 2.32 1.10
N ASP A 53 10.71 3.41 1.49
CA ASP A 53 12.07 3.73 1.05
C ASP A 53 13.13 2.83 1.73
N ARG A 54 12.76 2.09 2.77
CA ARG A 54 13.69 1.17 3.44
C ARG A 54 13.71 -0.19 2.73
N PRO A 55 14.86 -0.89 2.74
CA PRO A 55 14.96 -2.21 2.13
C PRO A 55 13.91 -3.21 2.61
N GLU A 56 13.53 -3.16 3.89
CA GLU A 56 12.52 -4.04 4.46
C GLU A 56 11.11 -3.74 3.94
N GLY A 57 10.81 -2.46 3.68
CA GLY A 57 9.55 -2.03 3.08
C GLY A 57 9.44 -2.44 1.62
N ALA A 58 10.53 -2.28 0.86
CA ALA A 58 10.62 -2.73 -0.53
C ALA A 58 10.52 -4.27 -0.65
N ALA A 59 11.23 -5.01 0.20
CA ALA A 59 11.16 -6.46 0.24
C ALA A 59 9.76 -6.97 0.65
N GLY A 60 9.15 -6.33 1.65
CA GLY A 60 7.77 -6.63 2.05
C GLY A 60 6.78 -6.46 0.89
N LEU A 61 7.00 -5.44 0.04
CA LEU A 61 6.18 -5.16 -1.12
C LEU A 61 6.44 -6.12 -2.29
N ALA A 62 7.67 -6.59 -2.48
CA ALA A 62 8.01 -7.57 -3.50
C ALA A 62 7.33 -8.93 -3.26
N ASP A 63 7.22 -9.35 -1.99
CA ASP A 63 6.67 -10.67 -1.64
C ASP A 63 5.14 -10.67 -1.43
N ALA A 64 4.56 -9.51 -1.13
CA ALA A 64 3.15 -9.38 -0.81
C ALA A 64 2.19 -9.77 -1.98
N PRO A 65 2.48 -9.48 -3.26
CA PRO A 65 1.65 -9.90 -4.39
C PRO A 65 1.51 -11.42 -4.49
N ALA A 66 2.59 -12.18 -4.33
CA ALA A 66 2.57 -13.64 -4.41
C ALA A 66 1.68 -14.24 -3.29
N ARG A 67 1.77 -13.70 -2.08
CA ARG A 67 0.92 -14.12 -0.94
C ARG A 67 -0.55 -13.77 -1.17
N ARG A 68 -0.80 -12.60 -1.73
CA ARG A 68 -2.15 -12.11 -2.01
C ARG A 68 -2.81 -12.87 -3.16
N ALA A 69 -2.03 -13.33 -4.14
CA ALA A 69 -2.48 -14.16 -5.26
C ALA A 69 -2.96 -15.53 -4.80
N ALA A 70 -2.38 -16.09 -3.73
CA ALA A 70 -2.77 -17.40 -3.19
C ALA A 70 -4.21 -17.47 -2.65
N GLY A 71 -4.88 -16.33 -2.43
CA GLY A 71 -6.19 -16.27 -1.77
C GLY A 71 -7.23 -15.37 -2.44
N GLY A 72 -7.01 -14.87 -3.66
CA GLY A 72 -8.08 -14.10 -4.31
C GLY A 72 -7.94 -13.90 -5.81
N ASP A 73 -9.02 -13.33 -6.36
CA ASP A 73 -9.21 -13.16 -7.79
C ASP A 73 -8.09 -12.30 -8.45
N PRO A 74 -7.46 -12.78 -9.54
CA PRO A 74 -6.39 -12.07 -10.24
C PRO A 74 -6.80 -10.67 -10.73
N ARG A 75 -8.05 -10.48 -11.16
CA ARG A 75 -8.53 -9.18 -11.64
C ARG A 75 -8.59 -8.17 -10.49
N THR A 76 -9.02 -8.62 -9.31
CA THR A 76 -9.01 -7.81 -8.09
C THR A 76 -7.58 -7.45 -7.67
N LEU A 77 -6.65 -8.41 -7.71
CA LEU A 77 -5.23 -8.15 -7.41
C LEU A 77 -4.62 -7.12 -8.37
N ASN A 78 -4.83 -7.26 -9.68
CA ASN A 78 -4.31 -6.32 -10.67
C ASN A 78 -4.85 -4.89 -10.47
N ARG A 79 -6.12 -4.77 -10.05
CA ARG A 79 -6.71 -3.46 -9.73
C ARG A 79 -6.11 -2.87 -8.46
N GLU A 80 -5.90 -3.68 -7.42
CA GLU A 80 -5.23 -3.27 -6.19
C GLU A 80 -3.79 -2.79 -6.45
N LEU A 81 -3.03 -3.50 -7.29
CA LEU A 81 -1.66 -3.12 -7.69
C LEU A 81 -1.63 -1.83 -8.51
N SER A 82 -2.57 -1.66 -9.44
CA SER A 82 -2.69 -0.42 -10.23
C SER A 82 -2.95 0.80 -9.34
N ILE A 83 -3.81 0.65 -8.34
CA ILE A 83 -4.08 1.69 -7.34
C ILE A 83 -2.82 2.02 -6.55
N LEU A 84 -2.07 1.00 -6.13
CA LEU A 84 -0.84 1.18 -5.37
C LEU A 84 0.26 1.86 -6.21
N ARG A 85 0.44 1.48 -7.47
CA ARG A 85 1.40 2.11 -8.39
C ARG A 85 1.10 3.60 -8.58
N GLY A 86 -0.17 3.96 -8.76
CA GLY A 86 -0.58 5.37 -8.81
C GLY A 86 -0.32 6.12 -7.50
N ALA A 87 -0.51 5.48 -6.35
CA ALA A 87 -0.23 6.08 -5.05
C ALA A 87 1.28 6.32 -4.86
N VAL A 88 2.12 5.34 -5.21
CA VAL A 88 3.58 5.44 -5.14
C VAL A 88 4.10 6.53 -6.07
N ALA A 89 3.62 6.57 -7.32
CA ALA A 89 3.98 7.62 -8.27
C ALA A 89 3.63 9.01 -7.70
N TRP A 90 2.43 9.18 -7.14
CA TRP A 90 2.02 10.43 -6.51
C TRP A 90 2.89 10.77 -5.28
N TRP A 91 3.20 9.82 -4.41
CA TRP A 91 4.10 10.06 -3.26
C TRP A 91 5.51 10.50 -3.69
N ARG A 92 6.02 9.94 -4.80
CA ARG A 92 7.29 10.35 -5.39
C ARG A 92 7.23 11.78 -5.92
N THR A 93 6.15 12.21 -6.57
CA THR A 93 6.01 13.62 -7.01
C THR A 93 5.94 14.60 -5.85
N GLN A 94 5.48 14.16 -4.67
CA GLN A 94 5.50 14.96 -3.44
C GLN A 94 6.87 14.95 -2.73
N GLY A 95 7.85 14.17 -3.23
CA GLY A 95 9.16 14.00 -2.58
C GLY A 95 9.12 13.16 -1.30
N TRP A 96 8.04 12.40 -1.07
CA TRP A 96 7.89 11.57 0.13
C TRP A 96 8.53 10.18 0.01
N LEU A 97 8.88 9.80 -1.21
CA LEU A 97 9.64 8.61 -1.55
C LEU A 97 10.81 9.02 -2.44
N ARG A 98 12.00 8.51 -2.10
CA ARG A 98 13.23 8.73 -2.89
C ARG A 98 13.33 7.69 -4.00
N ALA A 99 12.97 6.44 -3.72
CA ALA A 99 13.02 5.34 -4.66
C ALA A 99 11.62 4.93 -5.14
N ASP A 100 11.57 4.08 -6.17
CA ASP A 100 10.35 3.38 -6.54
C ASP A 100 10.33 2.00 -5.88
N PRO A 101 9.60 1.81 -4.78
CA PRO A 101 9.50 0.51 -4.11
C PRO A 101 8.76 -0.54 -4.95
N MET A 102 8.05 -0.12 -6.01
CA MET A 102 7.35 -1.02 -6.94
C MET A 102 8.19 -1.36 -8.17
N ALA A 103 9.44 -0.89 -8.27
CA ALA A 103 10.30 -1.23 -9.39
C ALA A 103 10.55 -2.75 -9.46
N GLY A 104 10.22 -3.36 -10.60
CA GLY A 104 10.37 -4.81 -10.82
C GLY A 104 9.10 -5.65 -10.55
N LEU A 105 7.98 -5.02 -10.18
CA LEU A 105 6.64 -5.62 -10.07
C LEU A 105 5.72 -5.22 -11.23
#